data_AF-A0A497K1M9-F1
#
_entry.id   AF-A0A497K1M9-F1
#
_cell.length_a   1.000
_cell.length_b   1.000
_cell.length_c   1.000
_cell.angle_alpha   90.00
_cell.angle_beta   90.00
_cell.angle_gamma   90.00
#
_symmetry.space_group_name_H-M   'P 1'
#
loop_
_entity.id
_entity.type
_entity.pdbx_description
1 polymer ?
#
loop_
_entity_poly.entity_id
_entity_poly.type
_entity_poly.pdbx_seq_one_letter_code
_entity_poly.pdbx_strand_id
1 'polypeptide(L)'
;MSLDRMLEKAQRLLEKGRVEKINEGIYNVIGDHGTYTVAQDHEGRVTCSCPGFQKRGICSHSAAVIMLTRLPIGKIKKRLRDIKGK
;
A
#
# COMPACT_ATOMS: atom_id res chain seq x y z
N MET A 1 12.54 2.03 -13.09
CA MET A 1 12.26 0.93 -12.14
C MET A 1 11.46 -0.14 -12.88
N SER A 2 11.94 -1.39 -12.89
CA SER A 2 11.21 -2.54 -13.44
C SER A 2 9.94 -2.84 -12.63
N LEU A 3 9.03 -3.64 -13.21
CA LEU A 3 7.81 -4.06 -12.53
C LEU A 3 8.14 -4.88 -11.27
N ASP A 4 9.04 -5.84 -11.36
CA ASP A 4 9.44 -6.71 -10.24
C ASP A 4 9.93 -5.89 -9.04
N ARG A 5 10.86 -4.96 -9.28
CA ARG A 5 11.41 -4.09 -8.24
C ARG A 5 10.35 -3.18 -7.61
N MET A 6 9.31 -2.81 -8.37
CA MET A 6 8.16 -2.06 -7.83
C MET A 6 7.38 -2.90 -6.83
N LEU A 7 7.09 -4.15 -7.21
CA LEU A 7 6.29 -5.08 -6.42
C LEU A 7 7.04 -5.50 -5.16
N GLU A 8 8.35 -5.75 -5.26
CA GLU A 8 9.22 -5.98 -4.09
C GLU A 8 9.18 -4.81 -3.11
N LYS A 9 9.26 -3.57 -3.61
CA LYS A 9 9.11 -2.37 -2.77
C LYS A 9 7.72 -2.30 -2.13
N ALA A 10 6.66 -2.59 -2.87
CA ALA A 10 5.30 -2.60 -2.36
C ALA A 10 5.13 -3.61 -1.22
N GLN A 11 5.63 -4.83 -1.41
CA GLN A 11 5.62 -5.87 -0.38
C GLN A 11 6.40 -5.43 0.87
N ARG A 12 7.60 -4.87 0.69
CA ARG A 12 8.42 -4.35 1.80
C ARG A 12 7.72 -3.25 2.60
N LEU A 13 6.92 -2.40 1.97
CA LEU A 13 6.11 -1.39 2.66
C LEU A 13 5.09 -2.04 3.59
N LEU A 14 4.41 -3.10 3.12
CA LEU A 14 3.42 -3.84 3.92
C LEU A 14 4.07 -4.60 5.08
N GLU A 15 5.16 -5.32 4.82
CA GLU A 15 5.87 -6.09 5.85
C GLU A 15 6.41 -5.21 6.98
N LYS A 16 6.79 -3.98 6.66
CA LYS A 16 7.29 -3.01 7.63
C LYS A 16 6.19 -2.18 8.30
N GLY A 17 4.91 -2.45 8.02
CA GLY A 17 3.79 -1.68 8.58
C GLY A 17 3.78 -0.21 8.13
N ARG A 18 4.29 0.09 6.93
CA ARG A 18 4.41 1.46 6.40
C ARG A 18 3.18 1.91 5.61
N VAL A 19 2.06 1.22 5.74
CA VAL A 19 0.77 1.57 5.14
C VAL A 19 -0.25 1.68 6.26
N GLU A 20 -0.71 2.90 6.52
CA GLU A 20 -1.67 3.24 7.56
C GLU A 20 -2.97 3.71 6.93
N LYS A 21 -4.12 3.14 7.34
CA LYS A 21 -5.44 3.62 6.90
C LYS A 21 -5.81 4.82 7.77
N ILE A 22 -6.01 5.98 7.15
CA ILE A 22 -6.38 7.22 7.86
C ILE A 22 -7.87 7.52 7.77
N ASN A 23 -8.53 7.11 6.69
CA ASN A 23 -9.98 7.21 6.52
C ASN A 23 -10.48 6.09 5.59
N GLU A 24 -11.78 5.99 5.35
CA GLU A 24 -12.33 5.09 4.35
C GLU A 24 -11.75 5.38 2.97
N GLY A 25 -11.14 4.37 2.36
CA GLY A 25 -10.44 4.51 1.08
C GLY A 25 -9.15 5.32 1.12
N ILE A 26 -8.76 5.95 2.24
CA ILE A 26 -7.58 6.82 2.29
C ILE A 26 -6.48 6.22 3.17
N TYR A 27 -5.26 6.20 2.65
CA TYR A 27 -4.09 5.59 3.26
C TYR A 27 -2.90 6.55 3.25
N ASN A 28 -2.15 6.59 4.34
CA ASN A 28 -0.79 7.14 4.39
C ASN A 28 0.22 6.03 4.13
N VAL A 29 1.13 6.26 3.20
CA VAL A 29 2.20 5.32 2.84
C VAL A 29 3.56 5.97 3.06
N ILE A 30 4.33 5.42 3.97
CA ILE A 30 5.67 5.93 4.33
C ILE A 30 6.69 5.33 3.36
N GLY A 31 7.01 6.08 2.31
CA GLY A 31 8.01 5.69 1.31
C GLY A 31 9.45 5.99 1.75
N ASP A 32 10.40 5.69 0.87
CA ASP A 32 11.83 5.99 1.09
C ASP A 32 12.13 7.51 1.03
N HIS A 33 11.26 8.28 0.36
CA HIS A 33 11.45 9.71 0.08
C HIS A 33 10.33 10.58 0.66
N GLY A 34 9.65 10.11 1.70
CA GLY A 34 8.55 10.82 2.35
C GLY A 34 7.27 10.02 2.46
N THR A 35 6.26 10.63 3.08
CA THR A 35 4.92 10.06 3.25
C THR A 35 4.00 10.54 2.15
N TYR A 36 3.27 9.62 1.53
CA TYR A 36 2.38 9.89 0.41
C TYR A 36 0.98 9.38 0.71
N THR A 37 -0.02 10.11 0.26
CA THR A 37 -1.42 9.72 0.39
C THR A 37 -1.81 8.86 -0.79
N VAL A 38 -2.45 7.73 -0.51
CA VAL A 38 -3.09 6.88 -1.50
C VAL A 38 -4.58 6.88 -1.24
N ALA A 39 -5.37 7.21 -2.26
CA ALA A 39 -6.83 7.15 -2.21
C ALA A 39 -7.32 6.00 -3.08
N GLN A 40 -8.27 5.22 -2.58
CA GLN A 40 -8.98 4.16 -3.26
C GLN A 40 -10.45 4.53 -3.35
N ASP A 41 -11.02 4.47 -4.55
CA ASP A 41 -12.46 4.68 -4.75
C ASP A 41 -13.27 3.39 -4.52
N HIS A 42 -14.59 3.52 -4.62
CA HIS A 42 -15.54 2.42 -4.43
C HIS A 42 -15.44 1.33 -5.53
N GLU A 43 -14.83 1.64 -6.67
CA GLU A 43 -14.55 0.68 -7.75
C GLU A 43 -13.18 0.00 -7.56
N GLY A 44 -12.44 0.32 -6.49
CA GLY A 44 -11.15 -0.24 -6.17
C GLY A 44 -9.99 0.35 -6.98
N ARG A 45 -10.22 1.43 -7.73
CA ARG A 45 -9.15 2.18 -8.42
C ARG A 45 -8.39 2.99 -7.39
N VAL A 46 -7.08 3.13 -7.61
CA VAL A 46 -6.19 3.82 -6.66
C VAL A 46 -5.49 5.00 -7.32
N THR A 47 -5.30 6.06 -6.56
CA THR A 47 -4.46 7.21 -6.90
C THR A 47 -3.43 7.44 -5.80
N CYS A 48 -2.25 7.93 -6.15
CA CYS A 48 -1.19 8.21 -5.18
C CYS A 48 -0.60 9.60 -5.43
N SER A 49 -0.35 10.35 -4.35
CA SER A 49 0.22 11.70 -4.43
C SER A 49 1.71 11.74 -4.76
N CYS A 50 2.38 10.59 -4.90
CA CYS A 50 3.83 10.58 -5.14
C CYS A 50 4.19 10.96 -6.59
N PRO A 51 5.36 11.58 -6.82
CA PRO A 51 5.80 11.97 -8.16
C PRO A 51 5.89 10.79 -9.15
N GLY A 52 6.21 9.59 -8.65
CA GLY A 52 6.29 8.39 -9.46
C GLY A 52 4.94 7.97 -10.05
N PHE A 53 3.87 8.11 -9.26
CA PHE A 53 2.51 7.82 -9.71
C PHE A 53 2.02 8.89 -10.68
N GLN A 54 2.21 10.17 -10.36
CA GLN A 54 1.82 11.29 -11.24
C GLN A 54 2.43 11.16 -12.65
N LYS A 55 3.67 10.66 -12.75
CA LYS A 55 4.36 10.46 -14.03
C LYS A 55 3.96 9.20 -14.81
N ARG A 56 3.51 8.14 -14.13
CA ARG A 56 3.39 6.79 -14.72
C ARG A 56 2.04 6.11 -14.53
N GLY A 57 1.15 6.68 -13.71
CA GLY A 57 -0.09 6.03 -13.26
C GLY A 57 0.11 4.82 -12.35
N ILE A 58 1.35 4.50 -11.96
CA ILE A 58 1.66 3.34 -11.10
C ILE A 58 2.94 3.57 -10.29
N CYS A 59 2.93 3.14 -9.03
CA CYS A 59 4.09 3.18 -8.14
C CYS A 59 4.01 2.06 -7.08
N SER A 60 5.09 1.88 -6.31
CA SER A 60 5.10 0.91 -5.20
C SER A 60 4.08 1.24 -4.10
N HIS A 61 3.75 2.51 -3.87
CA HIS A 61 2.76 2.89 -2.83
C HIS A 61 1.35 2.48 -3.23
N SER A 62 0.93 2.78 -4.46
CA SER A 62 -0.38 2.38 -4.98
C SER A 62 -0.50 0.87 -5.09
N ALA A 63 0.57 0.18 -5.50
CA ALA A 63 0.63 -1.28 -5.51
C ALA A 63 0.50 -1.88 -4.10
N ALA A 64 1.14 -1.28 -3.08
CA ALA A 64 1.03 -1.74 -1.69
C ALA A 64 -0.42 -1.65 -1.19
N VAL A 65 -1.14 -0.56 -1.48
CA VAL A 65 -2.56 -0.44 -1.11
C VAL A 65 -3.42 -1.43 -1.88
N ILE A 66 -3.22 -1.61 -3.20
CA ILE A 66 -3.94 -2.64 -3.96
C ILE A 66 -3.73 -4.03 -3.34
N MET A 67 -2.49 -4.38 -3.01
CA MET A 67 -2.16 -5.65 -2.35
C MET A 67 -2.86 -5.77 -0.99
N LEU A 68 -2.83 -4.70 -0.19
CA LEU A 68 -3.50 -4.67 1.12
C LEU A 68 -5.01 -4.85 1.01
N THR A 69 -5.66 -4.22 0.04
CA THR A 69 -7.13 -4.17 -0.05
C THR A 69 -7.72 -5.33 -0.87
N ARG A 70 -6.95 -5.92 -1.79
CA ARG A 70 -7.39 -7.11 -2.56
C ARG A 70 -7.13 -8.43 -1.83
N LEU A 71 -6.34 -8.43 -0.75
CA LEU A 71 -6.24 -9.60 0.11
C LEU A 71 -7.56 -9.76 0.89
N PRO A 72 -8.19 -10.95 0.89
CA PRO A 72 -9.41 -11.17 1.65
C PRO A 72 -9.14 -10.87 3.12
N ILE A 73 -9.96 -9.97 3.70
CA ILE A 73 -9.86 -9.39 5.05
C ILE A 73 -9.57 -10.44 6.14
N GLY A 74 -10.00 -11.68 5.95
CA GLY A 74 -9.72 -12.82 6.83
C GLY A 74 -8.23 -13.19 6.99
N LYS A 75 -7.40 -13.03 5.94
CA LYS A 75 -5.96 -13.36 6.02
C LYS A 75 -5.15 -12.26 6.72
N ILE A 76 -5.56 -11.00 6.62
CA ILE A 76 -4.89 -9.86 7.26
C ILE A 76 -5.10 -9.90 8.78
N LYS A 77 -6.33 -10.14 9.26
CA LYS A 77 -6.61 -10.31 10.69
C LYS A 77 -5.88 -11.49 11.32
N LYS A 78 -5.61 -12.56 10.55
CA LYS A 78 -4.78 -13.69 11.00
C LYS A 78 -3.32 -13.24 11.17
N ARG A 79 -2.74 -12.64 10.14
CA ARG A 79 -1.33 -12.19 10.16
C ARG A 79 -1.05 -11.10 11.21
N LEU A 80 -1.97 -10.17 11.43
CA LEU A 80 -1.87 -9.18 12.51
C LEU A 80 -1.98 -9.78 13.92
N ARG A 81 -2.75 -10.86 14.09
CA ARG A 81 -2.78 -11.63 15.35
C ARG A 81 -1.47 -12.38 15.56
N ASP A 82 -0.92 -12.98 14.50
CA ASP A 82 0.32 -13.75 14.55
C ASP A 82 1.55 -12.88 14.87
N ILE A 83 1.53 -11.59 14.50
CA ILE A 83 2.59 -10.61 14.82
C ILE A 83 2.47 -10.07 16.25
N LYS A 84 1.24 -9.92 16.78
CA LYS A 84 1.00 -9.39 18.14
C LYS A 84 1.04 -10.45 19.25
N GLY A 85 1.04 -11.74 18.89
CA GLY A 85 1.06 -12.88 19.82
C GLY A 85 2.45 -13.49 20.05
N LYS A 86 3.52 -12.82 19.63
CA LYS A 86 4.92 -13.16 19.95
C LYS A 86 5.53 -12.09 20.84
#